data_AF-A0A2K0U8A9-F1
#
_entry.id   AF-A0A2K0U8A9-F1
#
_cell.length_a   1.000
_cell.length_b   1.000
_cell.length_c   1.000
_cell.angle_alpha   90.00
_cell.angle_beta   90.00
_cell.angle_gamma   90.00
#
_symmetry.space_group_name_H-M   'P 1'
#
loop_
_entity.id
_entity.type
_entity.pdbx_description
1 polymer ?
#
loop_
_entity_poly.entity_id
_entity_poly.type
_entity_poly.pdbx_seq_one_letter_code
_entity_poly.pdbx_strand_id
1 'polypeptide(L)'
;MDHLPLPIDDFTHAPLEVPYLCNDRFRYDDHGFLTYPHRAGLDLEKIIERGLIDVDTLAPALQAWLWFGLLGEILGIGSRTHATQRIANYHVFVTENSKGSSVISTTILPRLIKKVGERNKTLRSDGFYSQRYYACLQVATNSIKRLLSSEMCRKHLECNHQSAHLPVLFRVILSIQILIESLQAAESVLLPENWHSLYQPTMECSGYELVDRLLIEAGWCQYEVGRLPGSIRLRYYLGFLHPRDSAQSAGKHPSCTRDACIQAPQSIDEQKIKPNHVTKGCKCSLETIQDVPLAKLVEAGGNPLLRFAQIDGTARKLELLETRFSINGTSEIPYVAISHVRQAGLGNDDAHSLPYCQLASIQTVVDQIYTHPGGVTASTPFWLDTMCIPLDDRAHTASLRRIREIFKHASRVLVIDQALCSHAIGSPEDALIQIRYSLWKRRLWTLQEGFVVSAPNLMFCFANALFSLGDLVARYEDRVSVPFPLLKSGRLVGFRVLFHLQQTLDMLDDDIKGLAEMPQVLVGHLEKMKLRRILRLGYLASDDFMYLREDWETQQIQKLLPLLGDLYMDVNNSPVVPGSRSTTQVVSCLEALYRIDI
;
A
#
# COMPACT_ATOMS: atom_id res chain seq x y z
N MET A 1 20.65 -5.87 -3.55
CA MET A 1 19.85 -6.25 -2.35
C MET A 1 18.68 -7.12 -2.78
N ASP A 2 19.02 -8.27 -3.39
CA ASP A 2 18.18 -8.97 -4.36
C ASP A 2 17.33 -10.08 -3.73
N HIS A 3 17.29 -10.15 -2.40
CA HIS A 3 16.33 -10.96 -1.66
C HIS A 3 14.98 -10.24 -1.47
N LEU A 4 14.94 -8.93 -1.63
CA LEU A 4 13.70 -8.16 -1.64
C LEU A 4 13.01 -8.34 -3.00
N PRO A 5 11.67 -8.43 -3.03
CA PRO A 5 10.96 -8.43 -4.28
C PRO A 5 11.19 -7.10 -5.01
N LEU A 6 11.09 -7.14 -6.33
CA LEU A 6 11.10 -5.99 -7.21
C LEU A 6 9.82 -6.02 -8.05
N PRO A 7 9.29 -4.86 -8.48
CA PRO A 7 8.29 -4.81 -9.53
C PRO A 7 8.74 -5.62 -10.76
N ILE A 8 7.82 -6.14 -11.57
CA ILE A 8 8.19 -6.89 -12.79
C ILE A 8 8.63 -5.95 -13.91
N ASP A 9 8.01 -4.78 -14.00
CA ASP A 9 8.18 -3.83 -15.08
C ASP A 9 8.29 -2.39 -14.56
N ASP A 10 8.64 -1.49 -15.49
CA ASP A 10 8.58 -0.03 -15.34
C ASP A 10 9.27 0.55 -14.09
N PHE A 11 10.56 0.24 -13.93
CA PHE A 11 11.38 0.77 -12.83
C PHE A 11 11.72 2.25 -13.04
N THR A 12 11.46 3.07 -12.03
CA THR A 12 11.95 4.46 -11.95
C THR A 12 13.48 4.56 -12.00
N HIS A 13 14.16 3.58 -11.39
CA HIS A 13 15.61 3.47 -11.37
C HIS A 13 16.05 2.00 -11.26
N ALA A 14 17.28 1.70 -11.70
CA ALA A 14 17.85 0.37 -11.52
C ALA A 14 18.08 0.04 -10.03
N PRO A 15 18.06 -1.24 -9.62
CA PRO A 15 18.45 -1.65 -8.28
C PRO A 15 19.87 -1.18 -7.94
N LEU A 16 20.08 -0.70 -6.72
CA LEU A 16 21.40 -0.22 -6.28
C LEU A 16 22.37 -1.39 -6.11
N GLU A 17 23.46 -1.36 -6.89
CA GLU A 17 24.59 -2.27 -6.72
C GLU A 17 25.47 -1.80 -5.54
N VAL A 18 25.73 -2.73 -4.63
CA VAL A 18 26.62 -2.52 -3.48
C VAL A 18 27.95 -3.21 -3.79
N PRO A 19 29.06 -2.46 -3.96
CA PRO A 19 30.35 -3.06 -4.27
C PRO A 19 30.85 -3.93 -3.10
N TYR A 20 31.59 -4.99 -3.40
CA TYR A 20 32.33 -5.73 -2.40
C TYR A 20 33.65 -5.01 -2.10
N LEU A 21 33.80 -4.49 -0.89
CA LEU A 21 34.87 -3.57 -0.49
C LEU A 21 35.93 -4.20 0.41
N CYS A 22 35.88 -5.51 0.62
CA CYS A 22 36.86 -6.18 1.49
C CYS A 22 38.27 -5.94 0.98
N ASN A 23 39.14 -5.44 1.86
CA ASN A 23 40.55 -5.22 1.59
C ASN A 23 41.40 -5.77 2.76
N ASP A 24 42.72 -5.82 2.59
CA ASP A 24 43.63 -6.40 3.60
C ASP A 24 43.55 -5.70 4.96
N ARG A 25 43.16 -4.43 4.98
CA ARG A 25 43.02 -3.63 6.20
C ARG A 25 41.69 -3.90 6.92
N PHE A 26 40.60 -4.00 6.17
CA PHE A 26 39.24 -4.12 6.69
C PHE A 26 38.63 -5.42 6.19
N ARG A 27 38.93 -6.50 6.92
CA ARG A 27 38.28 -7.80 6.81
C ARG A 27 37.67 -8.14 8.16
N TYR A 28 36.46 -8.70 8.16
CA TYR A 28 35.88 -9.22 9.40
C TYR A 28 36.68 -10.45 9.84
N ASP A 29 37.20 -10.40 11.06
CA ASP A 29 38.19 -11.34 11.56
C ASP A 29 37.58 -12.50 12.37
N ASP A 30 36.25 -12.56 12.51
CA ASP A 30 35.53 -13.55 13.32
C ASP A 30 35.82 -13.52 14.84
N HIS A 31 36.60 -12.56 15.35
CA HIS A 31 36.99 -12.45 16.77
C HIS A 31 35.99 -11.65 17.63
N GLY A 32 34.74 -11.53 17.16
CA GLY A 32 33.64 -10.89 17.88
C GLY A 32 33.28 -9.50 17.34
N PHE A 33 31.98 -9.31 17.11
CA PHE A 33 31.39 -8.12 16.52
C PHE A 33 31.52 -6.86 17.38
N LEU A 34 31.29 -6.95 18.69
CA LEU A 34 31.31 -5.80 19.58
C LEU A 34 32.71 -5.21 19.75
N THR A 35 33.74 -6.06 19.67
CA THR A 35 35.14 -5.68 19.87
C THR A 35 35.87 -5.40 18.55
N TYR A 36 35.23 -5.68 17.40
CA TYR A 36 35.81 -5.46 16.07
C TYR A 36 36.26 -4.01 15.82
N PRO A 37 35.46 -2.96 16.16
CA PRO A 37 35.88 -1.58 15.91
C PRO A 37 37.23 -1.25 16.51
N HIS A 38 37.49 -1.66 17.77
CA HIS A 38 38.76 -1.43 18.43
C HIS A 38 39.93 -2.12 17.72
N ARG A 39 39.74 -3.38 17.27
CA ARG A 39 40.78 -4.13 16.54
C ARG A 39 41.05 -3.57 15.16
N ALA A 40 40.01 -3.07 14.49
CA ALA A 40 40.11 -2.41 13.19
C ALA A 40 40.61 -0.96 13.28
N GLY A 41 40.82 -0.42 14.49
CA GLY A 41 41.17 0.99 14.72
C GLY A 41 40.06 1.95 14.29
N LEU A 42 38.80 1.49 14.29
CA LEU A 42 37.61 2.25 13.94
C LEU A 42 37.06 2.97 15.18
N ASP A 43 37.30 4.27 15.25
CA ASP A 43 36.74 5.16 16.26
C ASP A 43 35.61 6.01 15.65
N LEU A 44 34.38 5.49 15.74
CA LEU A 44 33.21 6.18 15.18
C LEU A 44 32.96 7.53 15.84
N GLU A 45 33.28 7.69 17.12
CA GLU A 45 33.06 8.95 17.83
C GLU A 45 33.93 10.05 17.26
N LYS A 46 35.21 9.77 17.14
CA LYS A 46 36.17 10.68 16.51
C LYS A 46 35.81 10.99 15.05
N ILE A 47 35.31 10.00 14.30
CA ILE A 47 34.88 10.19 12.90
C ILE A 47 33.64 11.09 12.81
N ILE A 48 32.67 10.88 13.68
CA ILE A 48 31.45 11.71 13.73
C ILE A 48 31.79 13.15 14.12
N GLU A 49 32.68 13.34 15.09
CA GLU A 49 33.08 14.66 15.58
C GLU A 49 33.94 15.44 14.57
N ARG A 50 34.95 14.77 13.98
CA ARG A 50 35.94 15.44 13.13
C ARG A 50 35.58 15.42 11.65
N GLY A 51 34.62 14.59 11.27
CA GLY A 51 34.33 14.28 9.86
C GLY A 51 35.47 13.53 9.19
N LEU A 52 35.29 13.28 7.89
CA LEU A 52 36.29 12.68 7.01
C LEU A 52 36.53 13.62 5.82
N ILE A 53 37.75 13.56 5.28
CA ILE A 53 38.09 14.26 4.03
C ILE A 53 37.35 13.61 2.85
N ASP A 54 37.35 12.29 2.82
CA ASP A 54 36.59 11.48 1.86
C ASP A 54 35.64 10.55 2.62
N VAL A 55 34.35 10.72 2.36
CA VAL A 55 33.26 9.97 2.99
C VAL A 55 33.34 8.47 2.69
N ASP A 56 33.87 8.08 1.52
CA ASP A 56 33.90 6.67 1.09
C ASP A 56 35.01 5.87 1.77
N THR A 57 35.99 6.52 2.41
CA THR A 57 37.06 5.84 3.16
C THR A 57 36.54 4.98 4.33
N LEU A 58 35.33 5.29 4.82
CA LEU A 58 34.67 4.55 5.91
C LEU A 58 33.93 3.31 5.41
N ALA A 59 33.54 3.26 4.13
CA ALA A 59 32.66 2.23 3.59
C ALA A 59 33.20 0.78 3.77
N PRO A 60 34.50 0.48 3.52
CA PRO A 60 35.05 -0.86 3.74
C PRO A 60 34.95 -1.32 5.19
N ALA A 61 35.25 -0.42 6.14
CA ALA A 61 35.22 -0.73 7.57
C ALA A 61 33.80 -1.03 8.07
N LEU A 62 32.80 -0.25 7.63
CA LEU A 62 31.40 -0.51 7.97
C LEU A 62 30.87 -1.77 7.31
N GLN A 63 31.24 -2.04 6.06
CA GLN A 63 30.83 -3.28 5.39
C GLN A 63 31.41 -4.50 6.11
N ALA A 64 32.70 -4.48 6.48
CA ALA A 64 33.31 -5.56 7.26
C ALA A 64 32.62 -5.74 8.62
N TRP A 65 32.40 -4.66 9.36
CA TRP A 65 31.84 -4.72 10.70
C TRP A 65 30.33 -5.01 10.71
N LEU A 66 29.54 -4.09 10.16
CA LEU A 66 28.09 -4.07 10.34
C LEU A 66 27.37 -4.95 9.32
N TRP A 67 27.96 -5.21 8.15
CA TRP A 67 27.35 -6.11 7.17
C TRP A 67 27.82 -7.55 7.39
N PHE A 68 29.10 -7.84 7.20
CA PHE A 68 29.65 -9.19 7.35
C PHE A 68 29.68 -9.66 8.81
N GLY A 69 29.98 -8.77 9.76
CA GLY A 69 29.96 -9.12 11.17
C GLY A 69 28.57 -9.52 11.67
N LEU A 70 27.49 -8.83 11.26
CA LEU A 70 26.12 -9.26 11.60
C LEU A 70 25.80 -10.67 11.07
N LEU A 71 26.17 -10.97 9.83
CA LEU A 71 26.02 -12.32 9.27
C LEU A 71 26.85 -13.36 10.03
N GLY A 72 28.05 -12.99 10.48
CA GLY A 72 28.91 -13.85 11.30
C GLY A 72 28.35 -14.16 12.67
N GLU A 73 27.74 -13.18 13.32
CA GLU A 73 27.20 -13.36 14.66
C GLU A 73 25.84 -14.01 14.69
N ILE A 74 24.94 -13.57 13.81
CA ILE A 74 23.55 -14.03 13.83
C ILE A 74 23.42 -15.32 13.01
N LEU A 75 24.02 -15.37 11.82
CA LEU A 75 23.84 -16.53 10.93
C LEU A 75 25.00 -17.54 11.01
N GLY A 76 26.10 -17.21 11.71
CA GLY A 76 27.27 -18.08 11.76
C GLY A 76 28.00 -18.18 10.42
N ILE A 77 28.03 -17.08 9.65
CA ILE A 77 28.67 -16.97 8.33
C ILE A 77 30.00 -16.24 8.49
N GLY A 78 31.12 -16.87 8.19
CA GLY A 78 32.42 -16.25 8.43
C GLY A 78 33.54 -16.87 7.60
N SER A 79 34.79 -16.63 7.97
CA SER A 79 35.90 -17.32 7.36
C SER A 79 35.96 -18.77 7.85
N ARG A 80 36.10 -19.73 6.92
CA ARG A 80 36.21 -21.17 7.25
C ARG A 80 37.44 -21.52 8.09
N THR A 81 38.37 -20.59 8.27
CA THR A 81 39.64 -20.77 8.99
C THR A 81 39.52 -20.57 10.50
N HIS A 82 38.36 -20.17 11.02
CA HIS A 82 38.14 -19.95 12.46
C HIS A 82 37.78 -21.26 13.19
N ALA A 83 38.10 -21.33 14.49
CA ALA A 83 37.87 -22.52 15.33
C ALA A 83 36.38 -22.86 15.55
N THR A 84 35.48 -21.89 15.36
CA THR A 84 34.03 -22.08 15.45
C THR A 84 33.44 -22.51 14.11
N GLN A 85 32.61 -23.56 14.11
CA GLN A 85 32.02 -24.09 12.89
C GLN A 85 31.08 -23.07 12.23
N ARG A 86 31.50 -22.53 11.07
CA ARG A 86 30.68 -21.65 10.22
C ARG A 86 29.81 -22.46 9.26
N ILE A 87 28.57 -22.03 9.04
CA ILE A 87 27.64 -22.74 8.15
C ILE A 87 27.89 -22.47 6.66
N ALA A 88 28.58 -21.36 6.35
CA ALA A 88 28.96 -20.90 5.03
C ALA A 88 30.12 -19.91 5.13
N ASN A 89 30.84 -19.75 4.02
CA ASN A 89 31.84 -18.68 3.86
C ASN A 89 31.15 -17.39 3.38
N TYR A 90 31.58 -16.20 3.82
CA TYR A 90 31.01 -14.93 3.38
C TYR A 90 31.05 -14.72 1.84
N HIS A 91 31.96 -15.37 1.11
CA HIS A 91 32.03 -15.32 -0.35
C HIS A 91 30.75 -15.79 -1.06
N VAL A 92 29.85 -16.54 -0.39
CA VAL A 92 28.54 -16.90 -0.96
C VAL A 92 27.64 -15.68 -1.24
N PHE A 93 27.98 -14.51 -0.69
CA PHE A 93 27.30 -13.24 -0.96
C PHE A 93 28.04 -12.36 -1.96
N VAL A 94 29.10 -12.84 -2.60
CA VAL A 94 29.87 -12.07 -3.58
C VAL A 94 29.62 -12.66 -4.97
N THR A 95 29.25 -11.81 -5.91
CA THR A 95 29.09 -12.16 -7.33
C THR A 95 29.77 -11.09 -8.19
N GLU A 96 29.98 -11.39 -9.47
CA GLU A 96 30.41 -10.39 -10.45
C GLU A 96 29.19 -9.79 -11.16
N ASN A 97 29.18 -8.47 -11.35
CA ASN A 97 28.19 -7.80 -12.17
C ASN A 97 28.56 -7.88 -13.66
N SER A 98 27.71 -7.33 -14.54
CA SER A 98 27.93 -7.31 -16.00
C SER A 98 29.21 -6.58 -16.44
N LYS A 99 29.81 -5.77 -15.55
CA LYS A 99 31.06 -5.04 -15.76
C LYS A 99 32.29 -5.78 -15.21
N GLY A 100 32.12 -7.00 -14.70
CA GLY A 100 33.20 -7.80 -14.07
C GLY A 100 33.64 -7.27 -12.70
N SER A 101 32.86 -6.40 -12.07
CA SER A 101 33.16 -5.89 -10.72
C SER A 101 32.49 -6.75 -9.65
N SER A 102 33.22 -7.05 -8.57
CA SER A 102 32.69 -7.78 -7.42
C SER A 102 31.66 -6.96 -6.65
N VAL A 103 30.46 -7.50 -6.49
CA VAL A 103 29.32 -6.88 -5.81
C VAL A 103 28.70 -7.82 -4.79
N ILE A 104 27.97 -7.24 -3.83
CA ILE A 104 27.21 -7.98 -2.83
C ILE A 104 25.89 -8.45 -3.43
N SER A 105 25.64 -9.76 -3.39
CA SER A 105 24.35 -10.38 -3.70
C SER A 105 23.75 -11.01 -2.45
N THR A 106 22.43 -10.84 -2.28
CA THR A 106 21.68 -11.40 -1.14
C THR A 106 20.72 -12.50 -1.55
N THR A 107 20.73 -12.97 -2.79
CA THR A 107 19.84 -14.02 -3.31
C THR A 107 19.87 -15.30 -2.45
N ILE A 108 21.02 -15.62 -1.84
CA ILE A 108 21.18 -16.81 -0.98
C ILE A 108 20.67 -16.62 0.46
N LEU A 109 20.39 -15.37 0.88
CA LEU A 109 20.04 -15.02 2.26
C LEU A 109 18.80 -15.78 2.78
N PRO A 110 17.66 -15.87 2.06
CA PRO A 110 16.48 -16.60 2.55
C PRO A 110 16.79 -18.07 2.89
N ARG A 111 17.59 -18.73 2.05
CA ARG A 111 18.00 -20.13 2.24
C ARG A 111 18.87 -20.30 3.48
N LEU A 112 19.79 -19.36 3.73
CA LEU A 112 20.67 -19.40 4.89
C LEU A 112 19.91 -19.14 6.19
N ILE A 113 18.96 -18.19 6.21
CA ILE A 113 18.08 -17.96 7.36
C ILE A 113 17.30 -19.22 7.71
N LYS A 114 16.68 -19.87 6.71
CA LYS A 114 15.94 -21.12 6.94
C LYS A 114 16.83 -22.21 7.56
N LYS A 115 18.04 -22.38 7.02
CA LYS A 115 19.04 -23.35 7.53
C LYS A 115 19.45 -23.04 8.98
N VAL A 116 19.63 -21.77 9.33
CA VAL A 116 19.95 -21.34 10.70
C VAL A 116 18.77 -21.60 11.63
N GLY A 117 17.54 -21.25 11.21
CA GLY A 117 16.34 -21.52 11.98
C GLY A 117 16.15 -23.01 12.28
N GLU A 118 16.34 -23.88 11.28
CA GLU A 118 16.32 -25.35 11.45
C GLU A 118 17.38 -25.83 12.44
N ARG A 119 18.61 -25.29 12.37
CA ARG A 119 19.66 -25.59 13.35
C ARG A 119 19.25 -25.15 14.76
N ASN A 120 18.72 -23.93 14.90
CA ASN A 120 18.36 -23.34 16.20
C ASN A 120 17.19 -24.05 16.89
N LYS A 121 16.32 -24.74 16.13
CA LYS A 121 15.29 -25.64 16.69
C LYS A 121 15.88 -26.82 17.47
N THR A 122 17.09 -27.27 17.11
CA THR A 122 17.75 -28.45 17.71
C THR A 122 18.74 -28.10 18.82
N LEU A 123 19.11 -26.83 18.95
CA LEU A 123 20.04 -26.35 19.98
C LEU A 123 19.32 -26.13 21.32
N ARG A 124 20.07 -26.24 22.42
CA ARG A 124 19.55 -25.93 23.76
C ARG A 124 19.20 -24.44 23.84
N SER A 125 18.09 -24.14 24.50
CA SER A 125 17.59 -22.79 24.75
C SER A 125 18.36 -22.10 25.87
N ASP A 126 19.63 -21.76 25.64
CA ASP A 126 20.27 -20.76 26.49
C ASP A 126 19.98 -19.35 25.92
N GLY A 127 19.58 -18.41 26.78
CA GLY A 127 19.21 -17.06 26.35
C GLY A 127 20.37 -16.25 25.73
N PHE A 128 21.56 -16.83 25.60
CA PHE A 128 22.76 -16.15 25.13
C PHE A 128 22.70 -15.76 23.66
N TYR A 129 22.18 -16.61 22.76
CA TYR A 129 22.11 -16.24 21.35
C TYR A 129 20.98 -15.24 21.04
N SER A 130 19.85 -15.26 21.76
CA SER A 130 18.85 -14.18 21.64
C SER A 130 19.39 -12.84 22.17
N GLN A 131 20.10 -12.83 23.31
CA GLN A 131 20.80 -11.63 23.79
C GLN A 131 21.84 -11.12 22.78
N ARG A 132 22.65 -12.01 22.20
CA ARG A 132 23.65 -11.65 21.18
C ARG A 132 22.99 -11.08 19.93
N TYR A 133 21.89 -11.69 19.46
CA TYR A 133 21.09 -11.22 18.34
C TYR A 133 20.65 -9.76 18.56
N TYR A 134 19.99 -9.47 19.68
CA TYR A 134 19.51 -8.11 19.97
C TYR A 134 20.66 -7.12 20.19
N ALA A 135 21.72 -7.49 20.93
CA ALA A 135 22.86 -6.62 21.17
C ALA A 135 23.56 -6.22 19.86
N CYS A 136 23.76 -7.17 18.94
CA CYS A 136 24.40 -6.89 17.65
C CYS A 136 23.53 -5.97 16.77
N LEU A 137 22.23 -6.24 16.68
CA LEU A 137 21.30 -5.38 15.94
C LEU A 137 21.22 -3.96 16.55
N GLN A 138 21.17 -3.85 17.88
CA GLN A 138 21.14 -2.55 18.57
C GLN A 138 22.40 -1.72 18.30
N VAL A 139 23.58 -2.34 18.38
CA VAL A 139 24.84 -1.67 18.07
C VAL A 139 24.89 -1.25 16.61
N ALA A 140 24.46 -2.11 15.68
CA ALA A 140 24.43 -1.77 14.26
C ALA A 140 23.47 -0.60 13.96
N THR A 141 22.23 -0.68 14.44
CA THR A 141 21.22 0.37 14.27
C THR A 141 21.68 1.70 14.84
N ASN A 142 22.21 1.70 16.08
CA ASN A 142 22.70 2.92 16.72
C ASN A 142 23.91 3.51 15.99
N SER A 143 24.82 2.67 15.49
CA SER A 143 25.99 3.12 14.74
C SER A 143 25.57 3.82 13.44
N ILE A 144 24.62 3.22 12.70
CA ILE A 144 24.08 3.82 11.47
C ILE A 144 23.32 5.11 11.77
N LYS A 145 22.45 5.12 12.79
CA LYS A 145 21.68 6.31 13.20
C LYS A 145 22.61 7.48 13.53
N ARG A 146 23.62 7.25 14.37
CA ARG A 146 24.62 8.27 14.75
C ARG A 146 25.38 8.78 13.53
N LEU A 147 25.77 7.90 12.61
CA LEU A 147 26.48 8.28 11.40
C LEU A 147 25.63 9.14 10.47
N LEU A 148 24.38 8.74 10.20
CA LEU A 148 23.46 9.51 9.36
C LEU A 148 23.12 10.88 9.96
N SER A 149 23.06 10.97 11.29
CA SER A 149 22.88 12.24 12.01
C SER A 149 24.13 13.14 12.06
N SER A 150 25.30 12.64 11.64
CA SER A 150 26.54 13.43 11.65
C SER A 150 26.50 14.57 10.63
N GLU A 151 27.15 15.69 10.95
CA GLU A 151 27.25 16.84 10.05
C GLU A 151 27.77 16.47 8.66
N MET A 152 28.75 15.58 8.62
CA MET A 152 29.36 15.08 7.38
C MET A 152 28.35 14.37 6.48
N CYS A 153 27.51 13.48 7.05
CA CYS A 153 26.47 12.79 6.29
C CYS A 153 25.33 13.74 5.91
N ARG A 154 24.85 14.59 6.82
CA ARG A 154 23.77 15.55 6.52
C ARG A 154 24.11 16.46 5.35
N LYS A 155 25.33 17.03 5.32
CA LYS A 155 25.78 17.87 4.20
C LYS A 155 25.77 17.12 2.86
N HIS A 156 26.25 15.87 2.82
CA HIS A 156 26.22 15.07 1.59
C HIS A 156 24.80 14.68 1.16
N LEU A 157 23.88 14.47 2.11
CA LEU A 157 22.48 14.18 1.82
C LEU A 157 21.75 15.42 1.30
N GLU A 158 22.09 16.60 1.79
CA GLU A 158 21.59 17.91 1.31
C GLU A 158 22.14 18.29 -0.08
N CYS A 159 23.30 17.77 -0.48
CA CYS A 159 23.83 17.96 -1.83
C CYS A 159 22.97 17.23 -2.89
N ASN A 160 22.42 17.99 -3.85
CA ASN A 160 21.57 17.53 -4.97
C ASN A 160 22.31 16.70 -6.04
N HIS A 161 23.03 15.65 -5.64
CA HIS A 161 23.49 14.62 -6.59
C HIS A 161 22.31 13.70 -6.98
N GLN A 162 22.29 13.15 -8.20
CA GLN A 162 21.34 12.08 -8.52
C GLN A 162 21.72 10.80 -7.74
N SER A 163 20.76 9.93 -7.39
CA SER A 163 20.99 8.64 -6.72
C SER A 163 21.97 7.73 -7.45
N ALA A 164 22.08 7.83 -8.77
CA ALA A 164 23.10 7.14 -9.56
C ALA A 164 24.54 7.47 -9.11
N HIS A 165 24.74 8.64 -8.51
CA HIS A 165 26.01 9.13 -7.97
C HIS A 165 26.06 9.09 -6.44
N LEU A 166 25.16 8.35 -5.79
CA LEU A 166 25.18 8.19 -4.34
C LEU A 166 26.55 7.60 -3.91
N PRO A 167 27.29 8.27 -3.00
CA PRO A 167 28.55 7.78 -2.45
C PRO A 167 28.50 6.31 -2.05
N VAL A 168 29.62 5.61 -2.22
CA VAL A 168 29.72 4.18 -1.90
C VAL A 168 29.34 3.93 -0.44
N LEU A 169 29.70 4.83 0.47
CA LEU A 169 29.31 4.76 1.88
C LEU A 169 27.81 4.62 2.06
N PHE A 170 27.00 5.44 1.38
CA PHE A 170 25.55 5.42 1.56
C PHE A 170 24.90 4.18 0.95
N ARG A 171 25.47 3.62 -0.14
CA ARG A 171 25.03 2.31 -0.66
C ARG A 171 25.29 1.21 0.36
N VAL A 172 26.45 1.25 1.02
CA VAL A 172 26.79 0.32 2.11
C VAL A 172 25.86 0.51 3.31
N ILE A 173 25.62 1.75 3.75
CA ILE A 173 24.69 2.06 4.86
C ILE A 173 23.29 1.53 4.57
N LEU A 174 22.73 1.83 3.39
CA LEU A 174 21.41 1.35 3.00
C LEU A 174 21.35 -0.19 2.99
N SER A 175 22.41 -0.85 2.50
CA SER A 175 22.49 -2.31 2.51
C SER A 175 22.53 -2.90 3.92
N ILE A 176 23.14 -2.19 4.89
CA ILE A 176 23.17 -2.57 6.29
C ILE A 176 21.78 -2.37 6.91
N GLN A 177 21.11 -1.23 6.65
CA GLN A 177 19.75 -0.98 7.13
C GLN A 177 18.76 -2.04 6.63
N ILE A 178 18.83 -2.40 5.35
CA ILE A 178 18.02 -3.48 4.76
C ILE A 178 18.36 -4.83 5.39
N LEU A 179 19.63 -5.14 5.62
CA LEU A 179 20.02 -6.38 6.30
C LEU A 179 19.47 -6.45 7.73
N ILE A 180 19.55 -5.35 8.50
CA ILE A 180 19.00 -5.25 9.86
C ILE A 180 17.48 -5.53 9.84
N GLU A 181 16.72 -4.82 9.00
CA GLU A 181 15.26 -5.02 8.91
C GLU A 181 14.90 -6.42 8.41
N SER A 182 15.69 -7.01 7.52
CA SER A 182 15.47 -8.38 7.05
C SER A 182 15.73 -9.40 8.16
N LEU A 183 16.78 -9.23 8.97
CA LEU A 183 17.02 -10.10 10.13
C LEU A 183 15.89 -9.98 11.15
N GLN A 184 15.40 -8.76 11.43
CA GLN A 184 14.24 -8.52 12.28
C GLN A 184 12.97 -9.16 11.74
N ALA A 185 12.72 -9.08 10.43
CA ALA A 185 11.56 -9.74 9.81
C ALA A 185 11.64 -11.28 9.90
N ALA A 186 12.84 -11.83 9.96
CA ALA A 186 13.10 -13.25 10.12
C ALA A 186 13.20 -13.71 11.59
N GLU A 187 12.89 -12.85 12.55
CA GLU A 187 13.11 -13.13 13.98
C GLU A 187 12.41 -14.42 14.43
N SER A 188 11.15 -14.62 14.07
CA SER A 188 10.39 -15.83 14.45
C SER A 188 10.98 -17.12 13.87
N VAL A 189 11.74 -17.04 12.79
CA VAL A 189 12.46 -18.18 12.19
C VAL A 189 13.80 -18.40 12.89
N LEU A 190 14.51 -17.32 13.22
CA LEU A 190 15.84 -17.36 13.83
C LEU A 190 15.79 -17.65 15.34
N LEU A 191 14.73 -17.22 16.03
CA LEU A 191 14.48 -17.34 17.45
C LEU A 191 13.13 -18.06 17.68
N PRO A 192 13.06 -19.39 17.48
CA PRO A 192 11.84 -20.15 17.73
C PRO A 192 11.42 -20.07 19.22
N GLU A 193 10.17 -20.42 19.53
CA GLU A 193 9.51 -20.23 20.85
C GLU A 193 10.28 -20.73 22.09
N ASN A 194 11.33 -21.54 21.95
CA ASN A 194 12.20 -21.90 23.06
C ASN A 194 13.27 -20.83 23.39
N TRP A 195 13.40 -19.77 22.60
CA TRP A 195 14.46 -18.74 22.71
C TRP A 195 14.00 -17.43 23.38
N HIS A 196 12.82 -17.40 23.99
CA HIS A 196 12.25 -16.20 24.63
C HIS A 196 13.25 -15.58 25.63
N SER A 197 13.68 -14.36 25.34
CA SER A 197 14.30 -13.47 26.30
C SER A 197 13.20 -12.78 27.11
N LEU A 198 13.44 -12.52 28.40
CA LEU A 198 12.58 -11.63 29.21
C LEU A 198 12.57 -10.18 28.68
N TYR A 199 13.48 -9.84 27.77
CA TYR A 199 13.65 -8.52 27.18
C TYR A 199 13.76 -8.61 25.66
N GLN A 200 12.77 -8.05 24.97
CA GLN A 200 12.80 -7.75 23.53
C GLN A 200 12.89 -6.23 23.38
N PRO A 201 14.06 -5.67 23.04
CA PRO A 201 14.18 -4.23 22.87
C PRO A 201 13.32 -3.76 21.69
N THR A 202 12.56 -2.68 21.90
CA THR A 202 11.93 -1.96 20.79
C THR A 202 13.05 -1.40 19.90
N MET A 203 13.16 -1.92 18.69
CA MET A 203 14.10 -1.42 17.71
C MET A 203 13.42 -0.32 16.89
N GLU A 204 13.59 0.94 17.30
CA GLU A 204 13.11 2.06 16.52
C GLU A 204 13.92 2.18 15.22
N CYS A 205 13.27 1.89 14.09
CA CYS A 205 13.82 2.25 12.80
C CYS A 205 13.84 3.78 12.69
N SER A 206 15.01 4.32 12.36
CA SER A 206 15.25 5.74 12.09
C SER A 206 16.36 5.83 11.05
N GLY A 207 16.51 6.99 10.42
CA GLY A 207 17.47 7.16 9.34
C GLY A 207 16.88 6.82 7.95
N TYR A 208 15.68 7.33 7.64
CA TYR A 208 14.99 7.08 6.37
C TYR A 208 15.49 7.94 5.21
N GLU A 209 16.44 8.84 5.44
CA GLU A 209 16.84 9.89 4.49
C GLU A 209 17.29 9.33 3.15
N LEU A 210 17.94 8.15 3.16
CA LEU A 210 18.39 7.49 1.93
C LEU A 210 17.24 6.96 1.08
N VAL A 211 16.27 6.27 1.70
CA VAL A 211 15.11 5.74 0.97
C VAL A 211 14.10 6.84 0.61
N ASP A 212 13.97 7.86 1.46
CA ASP A 212 13.17 9.05 1.18
C ASP A 212 13.71 9.80 -0.04
N ARG A 213 15.03 9.90 -0.16
CA ARG A 213 15.67 10.45 -1.35
C ARG A 213 15.34 9.64 -2.60
N LEU A 214 15.43 8.30 -2.55
CA LEU A 214 15.06 7.45 -3.68
C LEU A 214 13.60 7.66 -4.10
N LEU A 215 12.68 7.74 -3.14
CA LEU A 215 11.26 8.04 -3.38
C LEU A 215 11.07 9.41 -4.04
N ILE A 216 11.70 10.46 -3.50
CA ILE A 216 11.57 11.82 -4.03
C ILE A 216 12.16 11.92 -5.45
N GLU A 217 13.29 11.25 -5.70
CA GLU A 217 13.90 11.19 -7.04
C GLU A 217 13.04 10.38 -8.03
N ALA A 218 12.34 9.35 -7.55
CA ALA A 218 11.32 8.64 -8.32
C ALA A 218 10.08 9.50 -8.60
N GLY A 219 9.96 10.68 -7.97
CA GLY A 219 8.93 11.68 -8.19
C GLY A 219 7.86 11.75 -7.10
N TRP A 220 8.03 11.03 -5.99
CA TRP A 220 7.04 11.00 -4.91
C TRP A 220 6.97 12.36 -4.21
N CYS A 221 5.76 12.73 -3.77
CA CYS A 221 5.55 13.97 -3.03
C CYS A 221 6.17 13.89 -1.63
N GLN A 222 6.96 14.89 -1.24
CA GLN A 222 7.63 14.94 0.08
C GLN A 222 6.64 14.82 1.26
N TYR A 223 5.46 15.42 1.12
CA TYR A 223 4.37 15.33 2.09
C TYR A 223 3.87 13.89 2.29
N GLU A 224 3.82 13.11 1.20
CA GLU A 224 3.38 11.72 1.23
C GLU A 224 4.48 10.80 1.76
N VAL A 225 5.74 11.04 1.37
CA VAL A 225 6.91 10.32 1.89
C VAL A 225 7.00 10.47 3.42
N GLY A 226 6.71 11.65 3.95
CA GLY A 226 6.65 11.90 5.39
C GLY A 226 5.58 11.08 6.14
N ARG A 227 4.57 10.53 5.43
CA ARG A 227 3.47 9.73 5.99
C ARG A 227 3.59 8.24 5.75
N LEU A 228 4.60 7.80 4.99
CA LEU A 228 4.85 6.37 4.77
C LEU A 228 5.21 5.68 6.10
N PRO A 229 4.97 4.37 6.23
CA PRO A 229 5.36 3.61 7.41
C PRO A 229 6.89 3.64 7.60
N GLY A 230 7.32 3.45 8.84
CA GLY A 230 8.74 3.39 9.22
C GLY A 230 9.40 2.05 8.85
N SER A 231 9.51 1.76 7.55
CA SER A 231 10.26 0.60 7.04
C SER A 231 11.14 0.98 5.86
N ILE A 232 12.44 0.80 6.02
CA ILE A 232 13.47 0.95 4.99
C ILE A 232 13.20 -0.01 3.84
N ARG A 233 12.85 -1.28 4.10
CA ARG A 233 12.61 -2.26 3.03
C ARG A 233 11.40 -1.91 2.18
N LEU A 234 10.28 -1.54 2.80
CA LEU A 234 9.08 -1.12 2.07
C LEU A 234 9.30 0.20 1.33
N ARG A 235 9.95 1.20 1.94
CA ARG A 235 10.27 2.47 1.26
C ARG A 235 11.24 2.27 0.09
N TYR A 236 12.22 1.38 0.24
CA TYR A 236 13.12 0.98 -0.85
C TYR A 236 12.35 0.35 -2.01
N TYR A 237 11.39 -0.55 -1.73
CA TYR A 237 10.49 -1.11 -2.73
C TYR A 237 9.67 -0.04 -3.45
N LEU A 238 9.04 0.85 -2.68
CA LEU A 238 8.21 1.95 -3.21
C LEU A 238 9.03 2.92 -4.07
N GLY A 239 10.33 3.07 -3.81
CA GLY A 239 11.26 3.86 -4.63
C GLY A 239 11.29 3.41 -6.09
N PHE A 240 11.04 2.13 -6.39
CA PHE A 240 10.98 1.62 -7.76
C PHE A 240 9.68 1.96 -8.49
N LEU A 241 8.63 2.33 -7.77
CA LEU A 241 7.32 2.59 -8.36
C LEU A 241 7.18 4.04 -8.81
N HIS A 242 6.59 4.23 -9.99
CA HIS A 242 6.20 5.56 -10.45
C HIS A 242 5.08 6.14 -9.56
N PRO A 243 5.24 7.38 -9.05
CA PRO A 243 4.20 8.09 -8.32
C PRO A 243 3.02 8.36 -9.24
N ARG A 244 1.81 8.12 -8.73
CA ARG A 244 0.64 7.85 -9.56
C ARG A 244 -0.11 9.11 -10.01
N ASP A 245 0.23 10.26 -9.43
CA ASP A 245 -0.26 11.58 -9.87
C ASP A 245 0.52 12.13 -11.10
N SER A 246 1.60 11.44 -11.50
CA SER A 246 2.65 11.96 -12.39
C SER A 246 2.21 12.25 -13.84
N ALA A 247 1.10 11.71 -14.35
CA ALA A 247 0.70 12.03 -15.72
C ALA A 247 0.39 13.53 -15.92
N GLN A 248 -0.05 14.24 -14.87
CA GLN A 248 -0.34 15.69 -14.91
C GLN A 248 0.56 16.51 -13.96
N SER A 249 1.20 15.89 -12.98
CA SER A 249 2.06 16.56 -11.99
C SER A 249 3.56 16.19 -12.05
N ALA A 250 4.00 15.35 -13.01
CA ALA A 250 5.43 15.04 -13.19
C ALA A 250 6.25 16.34 -13.28
N GLY A 251 7.13 16.54 -12.29
CA GLY A 251 7.99 17.72 -12.17
C GLY A 251 7.50 18.83 -11.22
N LYS A 252 6.34 18.72 -10.58
CA LYS A 252 5.77 19.78 -9.71
C LYS A 252 5.82 19.51 -8.20
N HIS A 253 6.11 18.28 -7.79
CA HIS A 253 6.27 17.90 -6.37
C HIS A 253 7.64 18.17 -5.71
N PRO A 254 8.75 18.48 -6.42
CA PRO A 254 10.01 18.83 -5.76
C PRO A 254 9.90 20.01 -4.78
N SER A 255 8.95 20.91 -5.01
CA SER A 255 8.66 22.08 -4.17
C SER A 255 7.66 21.82 -3.02
N CYS A 256 7.14 20.60 -2.87
CA CYS A 256 6.35 20.22 -1.71
C CYS A 256 7.23 20.13 -0.45
N THR A 257 6.67 20.36 0.73
CA THR A 257 7.35 20.16 2.01
C THR A 257 6.80 18.93 2.72
N ARG A 258 7.44 18.50 3.83
CA ARG A 258 6.90 17.44 4.69
C ARG A 258 5.56 17.81 5.31
N ASP A 259 5.29 19.10 5.48
CA ASP A 259 4.10 19.61 6.16
C ASP A 259 2.95 19.94 5.20
N ALA A 260 3.23 20.21 3.92
CA ALA A 260 2.22 20.54 2.94
C ALA A 260 2.54 20.09 1.51
N CYS A 261 1.55 19.49 0.84
CA CYS A 261 1.57 19.29 -0.60
C CYS A 261 1.02 20.54 -1.30
N ILE A 262 1.89 21.32 -1.95
CA ILE A 262 1.50 22.53 -2.69
C ILE A 262 0.60 22.27 -3.92
N GLN A 263 0.49 21.01 -4.35
CA GLN A 263 -0.37 20.58 -5.46
C GLN A 263 -1.64 19.89 -4.97
N ALA A 264 -1.86 19.79 -3.64
CA ALA A 264 -3.14 19.32 -3.13
C ALA A 264 -4.22 20.30 -3.63
N PRO A 265 -5.28 19.82 -4.33
CA PRO A 265 -6.36 20.69 -4.76
C PRO A 265 -6.94 21.42 -3.53
N GLN A 266 -7.02 22.75 -3.58
CA GLN A 266 -7.65 23.54 -2.51
C GLN A 266 -9.15 23.22 -2.40
N SER A 267 -9.77 22.78 -3.51
CA SER A 267 -11.08 22.16 -3.58
C SER A 267 -11.09 21.08 -4.68
N ILE A 268 -11.75 19.96 -4.44
CA ILE A 268 -11.93 18.85 -5.41
C ILE A 268 -12.96 19.25 -6.48
N ASP A 269 -13.79 20.27 -6.21
CA ASP A 269 -14.99 20.66 -6.95
C ASP A 269 -14.77 21.69 -8.08
N GLU A 270 -13.55 22.20 -8.29
CA GLU A 270 -13.33 23.32 -9.24
C GLU A 270 -12.66 22.94 -10.58
N GLN A 271 -12.21 21.69 -10.76
CA GLN A 271 -11.63 21.26 -12.04
C GLN A 271 -12.63 20.45 -12.84
N LYS A 272 -13.05 21.02 -13.97
CA LYS A 272 -13.92 20.38 -14.94
C LYS A 272 -13.28 19.09 -15.48
N ILE A 273 -13.85 17.94 -15.14
CA ILE A 273 -13.33 16.61 -15.48
C ILE A 273 -13.73 16.26 -16.91
N LYS A 274 -12.74 15.89 -17.72
CA LYS A 274 -12.93 15.34 -19.06
C LYS A 274 -12.39 13.91 -19.14
N PRO A 275 -13.02 13.05 -19.96
CA PRO A 275 -12.57 11.68 -20.09
C PRO A 275 -11.29 11.60 -20.93
N ASN A 276 -10.40 10.69 -20.55
CA ASN A 276 -9.21 10.33 -21.30
C ASN A 276 -9.53 9.17 -22.26
N HIS A 277 -8.81 9.11 -23.38
CA HIS A 277 -8.76 7.89 -24.18
C HIS A 277 -7.82 6.87 -23.52
N VAL A 278 -8.01 5.59 -23.87
CA VAL A 278 -7.15 4.48 -23.38
C VAL A 278 -5.69 4.70 -23.78
N THR A 279 -5.45 5.15 -25.03
CA THR A 279 -4.11 5.41 -25.55
C THR A 279 -3.93 6.88 -25.89
N LYS A 280 -2.71 7.40 -25.63
CA LYS A 280 -2.33 8.76 -26.01
C LYS A 280 -2.42 8.90 -27.54
N GLY A 281 -3.13 9.93 -28.00
CA GLY A 281 -3.29 10.23 -29.43
C GLY A 281 -4.49 9.57 -30.11
N CYS A 282 -5.26 8.72 -29.42
CA CYS A 282 -6.56 8.25 -29.92
C CYS A 282 -7.54 9.44 -30.08
N LYS A 283 -8.37 9.40 -31.12
CA LYS A 283 -9.36 10.44 -31.46
C LYS A 283 -10.75 9.85 -31.75
N CYS A 284 -11.08 8.71 -31.14
CA CYS A 284 -12.39 8.09 -31.35
C CYS A 284 -13.54 8.98 -30.86
N SER A 285 -14.76 8.70 -31.31
CA SER A 285 -15.97 9.41 -30.87
C SER A 285 -16.22 9.23 -29.37
N LEU A 286 -16.94 10.20 -28.80
CA LEU A 286 -17.63 10.04 -27.53
C LEU A 286 -18.96 9.33 -27.79
N GLU A 287 -19.20 8.25 -27.07
CA GLU A 287 -20.44 7.49 -27.12
C GLU A 287 -21.35 7.94 -25.98
N THR A 288 -22.62 8.18 -26.28
CA THR A 288 -23.63 8.63 -25.31
C THR A 288 -24.88 7.77 -25.42
N ILE A 289 -25.68 7.75 -24.36
CA ILE A 289 -27.00 7.11 -24.37
C ILE A 289 -27.97 8.07 -25.10
N GLN A 290 -28.41 7.72 -26.32
CA GLN A 290 -29.21 8.61 -27.17
C GLN A 290 -30.73 8.50 -26.96
N ASP A 291 -31.23 7.34 -26.49
CA ASP A 291 -32.62 6.94 -26.75
C ASP A 291 -33.53 6.83 -25.51
N VAL A 292 -33.06 7.06 -24.28
CA VAL A 292 -33.87 6.93 -23.06
C VAL A 292 -33.63 8.09 -22.09
N PRO A 293 -34.68 8.75 -21.57
CA PRO A 293 -34.51 9.74 -20.50
C PRO A 293 -34.07 9.02 -19.22
N LEU A 294 -32.76 8.94 -18.99
CA LEU A 294 -32.15 8.33 -17.80
C LEU A 294 -32.81 8.82 -16.51
N ALA A 295 -33.16 10.11 -16.45
CA ALA A 295 -33.92 10.71 -15.37
C ALA A 295 -35.26 10.01 -15.11
N LYS A 296 -36.07 9.74 -16.16
CA LYS A 296 -37.37 9.06 -16.01
C LYS A 296 -37.22 7.62 -15.52
N LEU A 297 -36.20 6.91 -15.99
CA LEU A 297 -35.93 5.54 -15.55
C LEU A 297 -35.58 5.50 -14.05
N VAL A 298 -34.69 6.40 -13.63
CA VAL A 298 -34.29 6.52 -12.22
C VAL A 298 -35.47 6.94 -11.33
N GLU A 299 -36.26 7.92 -11.77
CA GLU A 299 -37.45 8.40 -11.06
C GLU A 299 -38.52 7.31 -10.91
N ALA A 300 -38.63 6.41 -11.89
CA ALA A 300 -39.51 5.24 -11.83
C ALA A 300 -38.98 4.11 -10.93
N GLY A 301 -37.83 4.30 -10.28
CA GLY A 301 -37.21 3.30 -9.41
C GLY A 301 -36.34 2.27 -10.14
N GLY A 302 -36.16 2.39 -11.46
CA GLY A 302 -35.22 1.56 -12.21
C GLY A 302 -33.76 1.90 -11.89
N ASN A 303 -32.84 1.00 -12.19
CA ASN A 303 -31.40 1.26 -12.18
C ASN A 303 -30.83 1.00 -13.59
N PRO A 304 -30.14 1.97 -14.20
CA PRO A 304 -29.60 1.82 -15.55
C PRO A 304 -28.32 0.98 -15.54
N LEU A 305 -28.24 0.00 -16.44
CA LEU A 305 -27.04 -0.78 -16.72
C LEU A 305 -26.62 -0.54 -18.18
N LEU A 306 -25.34 -0.68 -18.46
CA LEU A 306 -24.75 -0.49 -19.78
C LEU A 306 -24.30 -1.84 -20.32
N ARG A 307 -24.45 -2.01 -21.63
CA ARG A 307 -23.83 -3.11 -22.38
C ARG A 307 -23.27 -2.57 -23.68
N PHE A 308 -21.98 -2.80 -23.94
CA PHE A 308 -21.33 -2.40 -25.17
C PHE A 308 -21.16 -3.60 -26.12
N ALA A 309 -22.29 -4.05 -26.64
CA ALA A 309 -22.44 -5.29 -27.39
C ALA A 309 -21.75 -5.21 -28.75
N GLN A 310 -21.07 -6.30 -29.13
CA GLN A 310 -20.49 -6.44 -30.47
C GLN A 310 -21.61 -6.66 -31.48
N ILE A 311 -21.61 -5.88 -32.57
CA ILE A 311 -22.60 -6.01 -33.66
C ILE A 311 -21.96 -6.81 -34.80
N ASP A 312 -20.90 -6.26 -35.39
CA ASP A 312 -20.20 -6.80 -36.56
C ASP A 312 -18.70 -6.48 -36.48
N GLY A 313 -17.85 -7.47 -36.77
CA GLY A 313 -16.40 -7.29 -36.74
C GLY A 313 -15.92 -6.71 -35.41
N THR A 314 -15.27 -5.54 -35.43
CA THR A 314 -14.81 -4.83 -34.23
C THR A 314 -15.78 -3.74 -33.74
N ALA A 315 -16.90 -3.53 -34.43
CA ALA A 315 -17.87 -2.50 -34.11
C ALA A 315 -18.78 -2.92 -32.94
N ARG A 316 -19.04 -1.98 -32.03
CA ARG A 316 -19.88 -2.18 -30.85
C ARG A 316 -20.97 -1.11 -30.76
N LYS A 317 -22.11 -1.49 -30.18
CA LYS A 317 -23.23 -0.59 -29.87
C LYS A 317 -23.38 -0.43 -28.37
N LEU A 318 -23.60 0.79 -27.93
CA LEU A 318 -24.00 1.05 -26.55
C LEU A 318 -25.49 0.81 -26.38
N GLU A 319 -25.83 -0.06 -25.45
CA GLU A 319 -27.19 -0.44 -25.09
C GLU A 319 -27.45 -0.09 -23.63
N LEU A 320 -28.63 0.45 -23.36
CA LEU A 320 -29.13 0.70 -22.02
C LEU A 320 -30.06 -0.44 -21.61
N LEU A 321 -29.77 -1.04 -20.45
CA LEU A 321 -30.60 -2.05 -19.80
C LEU A 321 -31.16 -1.47 -18.50
N GLU A 322 -32.26 -2.01 -18.01
CA GLU A 322 -32.84 -1.67 -16.70
C GLU A 322 -32.75 -2.89 -15.78
N THR A 323 -32.35 -2.70 -14.53
CA THR A 323 -32.55 -3.69 -13.46
C THR A 323 -33.29 -3.07 -12.28
N ARG A 324 -34.08 -3.91 -11.62
CA ARG A 324 -34.64 -3.63 -10.30
C ARG A 324 -34.07 -4.59 -9.25
N PHE A 325 -34.09 -4.16 -8.00
CA PHE A 325 -33.67 -4.99 -6.87
C PHE A 325 -34.92 -5.58 -6.22
N SER A 326 -34.96 -6.90 -6.05
CA SER A 326 -36.04 -7.56 -5.33
C SER A 326 -36.00 -7.19 -3.84
N ILE A 327 -37.09 -7.46 -3.12
CA ILE A 327 -37.15 -7.29 -1.64
C ILE A 327 -36.04 -8.08 -0.93
N ASN A 328 -35.56 -9.17 -1.54
CA ASN A 328 -34.48 -10.00 -1.02
C ASN A 328 -33.08 -9.53 -1.47
N GLY A 329 -32.99 -8.39 -2.16
CA GLY A 329 -31.71 -7.84 -2.62
C GLY A 329 -31.07 -8.61 -3.77
N THR A 330 -31.85 -9.37 -4.54
CA THR A 330 -31.36 -9.98 -5.78
C THR A 330 -31.66 -9.05 -6.96
N SER A 331 -30.65 -8.78 -7.78
CA SER A 331 -30.84 -8.12 -9.06
C SER A 331 -31.39 -9.13 -10.08
N GLU A 332 -32.31 -8.68 -10.92
CA GLU A 332 -32.87 -9.47 -12.02
C GLU A 332 -31.80 -9.82 -13.07
N ILE A 333 -30.77 -8.98 -13.22
CA ILE A 333 -29.73 -9.11 -14.24
C ILE A 333 -28.36 -9.09 -13.53
N PRO A 334 -27.58 -10.18 -13.54
CA PRO A 334 -26.20 -10.14 -13.03
C PRO A 334 -25.36 -9.09 -13.75
N TYR A 335 -24.66 -8.25 -13.00
CA TYR A 335 -23.87 -7.15 -13.55
C TYR A 335 -22.61 -6.86 -12.72
N VAL A 336 -21.68 -6.13 -13.32
CA VAL A 336 -20.46 -5.64 -12.67
C VAL A 336 -20.58 -4.15 -12.39
N ALA A 337 -20.36 -3.72 -11.15
CA ALA A 337 -20.24 -2.29 -10.85
C ALA A 337 -18.78 -1.84 -10.99
N ILE A 338 -18.53 -0.74 -11.68
CA ILE A 338 -17.18 -0.20 -11.91
C ILE A 338 -16.86 0.83 -10.82
N SER A 339 -15.90 0.52 -9.96
CA SER A 339 -15.32 1.46 -9.01
C SER A 339 -14.08 2.11 -9.63
N HIS A 340 -14.06 3.45 -9.72
CA HIS A 340 -12.99 4.15 -10.41
C HIS A 340 -12.78 5.56 -9.85
N VAL A 341 -11.62 6.14 -10.15
CA VAL A 341 -11.31 7.53 -9.80
C VAL A 341 -11.68 8.43 -10.98
N ARG A 342 -12.80 9.17 -10.89
CA ARG A 342 -13.26 10.08 -11.96
C ARG A 342 -12.18 10.97 -12.55
N GLN A 343 -11.41 11.64 -11.68
CA GLN A 343 -10.33 12.55 -12.06
C GLN A 343 -9.15 11.84 -12.77
N ALA A 344 -9.06 10.51 -12.70
CA ALA A 344 -8.05 9.73 -13.40
C ALA A 344 -8.41 9.44 -14.87
N GLY A 345 -9.50 10.00 -15.39
CA GLY A 345 -9.81 10.00 -16.83
C GLY A 345 -11.02 9.18 -17.26
N LEU A 346 -11.80 8.66 -16.31
CA LEU A 346 -13.08 7.99 -16.60
C LEU A 346 -14.30 8.80 -16.17
N GLY A 347 -14.10 10.02 -15.65
CA GLY A 347 -15.17 10.98 -15.40
C GLY A 347 -15.47 11.89 -16.60
N ASN A 348 -16.69 12.40 -16.68
CA ASN A 348 -17.11 13.41 -17.64
C ASN A 348 -18.17 14.32 -17.03
N ASP A 349 -17.83 15.60 -16.81
CA ASP A 349 -18.77 16.58 -16.23
C ASP A 349 -19.67 17.24 -17.28
N ASP A 350 -19.32 17.11 -18.57
CA ASP A 350 -20.03 17.76 -19.68
C ASP A 350 -21.22 16.94 -20.19
N ALA A 351 -21.15 15.61 -20.10
CA ALA A 351 -22.13 14.72 -20.71
C ALA A 351 -22.06 13.29 -20.15
N HIS A 352 -23.17 12.54 -20.31
CA HIS A 352 -23.24 11.09 -20.08
C HIS A 352 -22.53 10.29 -21.18
N SER A 353 -21.23 10.55 -21.37
CA SER A 353 -20.48 9.98 -22.48
C SER A 353 -19.06 9.63 -22.13
N LEU A 354 -18.54 8.61 -22.80
CA LEU A 354 -17.14 8.20 -22.73
C LEU A 354 -16.59 7.91 -24.12
N PRO A 355 -15.27 8.03 -24.34
CA PRO A 355 -14.65 7.61 -25.59
C PRO A 355 -14.98 6.16 -25.93
N TYR A 356 -15.25 5.86 -27.21
CA TYR A 356 -15.46 4.50 -27.72
C TYR A 356 -14.41 3.51 -27.20
N CYS A 357 -13.13 3.90 -27.23
CA CYS A 357 -12.03 3.06 -26.77
C CYS A 357 -12.13 2.69 -25.28
N GLN A 358 -12.62 3.61 -24.42
CA GLN A 358 -12.80 3.33 -22.99
C GLN A 358 -13.92 2.32 -22.79
N LEU A 359 -15.07 2.51 -23.44
CA LEU A 359 -16.19 1.57 -23.34
C LEU A 359 -15.82 0.17 -23.88
N ALA A 360 -15.11 0.12 -25.00
CA ALA A 360 -14.60 -1.14 -25.55
C ALA A 360 -13.63 -1.84 -24.58
N SER A 361 -12.73 -1.07 -23.94
CA SER A 361 -11.79 -1.59 -22.95
C SER A 361 -12.52 -2.10 -21.71
N ILE A 362 -13.42 -1.31 -21.13
CA ILE A 362 -14.21 -1.68 -19.95
C ILE A 362 -15.02 -2.95 -20.24
N GLN A 363 -15.74 -3.01 -21.37
CA GLN A 363 -16.53 -4.19 -21.71
C GLN A 363 -15.65 -5.43 -21.89
N THR A 364 -14.46 -5.30 -22.50
CA THR A 364 -13.52 -6.41 -22.65
C THR A 364 -13.05 -6.94 -21.30
N VAL A 365 -12.76 -6.06 -20.33
CA VAL A 365 -12.35 -6.47 -18.98
C VAL A 365 -13.53 -7.07 -18.20
N VAL A 366 -14.72 -6.49 -18.31
CA VAL A 366 -15.95 -7.00 -17.68
C VAL A 366 -16.30 -8.39 -18.20
N ASP A 367 -16.15 -8.64 -19.50
CA ASP A 367 -16.43 -9.95 -20.12
C ASP A 367 -15.45 -11.04 -19.64
N GLN A 368 -14.25 -10.67 -19.16
CA GLN A 368 -13.28 -11.64 -18.60
C GLN A 368 -13.66 -12.14 -17.20
N ILE A 369 -14.54 -11.42 -16.48
CA ILE A 369 -14.94 -11.78 -15.11
C ILE A 369 -15.81 -13.03 -15.11
N TYR A 370 -16.63 -13.23 -16.15
CA TYR A 370 -17.51 -14.40 -16.27
C TYR A 370 -17.07 -15.31 -17.39
N THR A 371 -16.77 -16.57 -17.06
CA THR A 371 -16.63 -17.62 -18.06
C THR A 371 -18.02 -18.03 -18.52
N HIS A 372 -18.49 -17.52 -19.66
CA HIS A 372 -19.81 -17.88 -20.19
C HIS A 372 -19.81 -19.35 -20.67
N PRO A 373 -20.60 -20.25 -20.06
CA PRO A 373 -20.72 -21.62 -20.53
C PRO A 373 -21.43 -21.62 -21.90
N GLY A 374 -20.78 -22.14 -22.94
CA GLY A 374 -21.39 -22.32 -24.26
C GLY A 374 -20.89 -21.43 -25.39
N GLY A 375 -19.82 -20.64 -25.20
CA GLY A 375 -19.13 -19.96 -26.32
C GLY A 375 -19.93 -18.84 -27.00
N VAL A 376 -21.08 -18.45 -26.46
CA VAL A 376 -21.85 -17.30 -26.95
C VAL A 376 -21.25 -16.02 -26.36
N THR A 377 -20.96 -15.08 -27.24
CA THR A 377 -20.49 -13.70 -27.04
C THR A 377 -21.51 -12.83 -26.30
N ALA A 378 -21.94 -13.24 -25.11
CA ALA A 378 -22.81 -12.41 -24.28
C ALA A 378 -21.97 -11.35 -23.58
N SER A 379 -22.03 -10.10 -24.04
CA SER A 379 -21.40 -8.99 -23.32
C SER A 379 -22.08 -8.80 -21.96
N THR A 380 -21.30 -8.92 -20.90
CA THR A 380 -21.78 -8.80 -19.52
C THR A 380 -22.17 -7.36 -19.21
N PRO A 381 -23.38 -7.09 -18.67
CA PRO A 381 -23.78 -5.74 -18.28
C PRO A 381 -22.89 -5.16 -17.17
N PHE A 382 -22.68 -3.84 -17.21
CA PHE A 382 -21.95 -3.13 -16.16
C PHE A 382 -22.63 -1.81 -15.78
N TRP A 383 -22.30 -1.31 -14.59
CA TRP A 383 -22.72 -0.02 -14.09
C TRP A 383 -21.52 0.91 -13.93
N LEU A 384 -21.63 2.15 -14.41
CA LEU A 384 -20.61 3.18 -14.24
C LEU A 384 -21.28 4.53 -13.97
N ASP A 385 -20.98 5.11 -12.82
CA ASP A 385 -21.53 6.39 -12.32
C ASP A 385 -21.55 7.51 -13.37
N THR A 386 -20.47 7.67 -14.14
CA THR A 386 -20.28 8.73 -15.14
C THR A 386 -21.36 8.73 -16.22
N MET A 387 -21.91 7.56 -16.53
CA MET A 387 -22.94 7.39 -17.57
C MET A 387 -24.31 7.00 -17.00
N CYS A 388 -24.35 6.42 -15.80
CA CYS A 388 -25.57 5.91 -15.18
C CYS A 388 -26.24 6.87 -14.19
N ILE A 389 -25.57 7.93 -13.75
CA ILE A 389 -26.16 8.97 -12.90
C ILE A 389 -26.65 10.12 -13.79
N PRO A 390 -27.95 10.50 -13.76
CA PRO A 390 -28.49 11.63 -14.52
C PRO A 390 -27.87 12.98 -14.15
N LEU A 391 -27.75 13.91 -15.12
CA LEU A 391 -27.31 15.29 -14.88
C LEU A 391 -28.41 16.19 -14.31
N ASP A 392 -29.69 15.79 -14.43
CA ASP A 392 -30.83 16.52 -13.85
C ASP A 392 -30.77 16.50 -12.32
N ASP A 393 -30.85 17.66 -11.65
CA ASP A 393 -30.62 17.80 -10.21
C ASP A 393 -31.45 16.86 -9.34
N ARG A 394 -32.73 16.66 -9.69
CA ARG A 394 -33.66 15.84 -8.90
C ARG A 394 -33.31 14.37 -9.06
N ALA A 395 -33.15 13.91 -10.30
CA ALA A 395 -32.82 12.52 -10.59
C ALA A 395 -31.36 12.17 -10.19
N HIS A 396 -30.45 13.16 -10.24
CA HIS A 396 -29.07 13.08 -9.76
C HIS A 396 -29.06 12.80 -8.25
N THR A 397 -29.76 13.63 -7.46
CA THR A 397 -29.85 13.47 -6.00
C THR A 397 -30.48 12.12 -5.63
N ALA A 398 -31.52 11.70 -6.34
CA ALA A 398 -32.14 10.38 -6.14
C ALA A 398 -31.16 9.23 -6.44
N SER A 399 -30.34 9.35 -7.49
CA SER A 399 -29.33 8.36 -7.87
C SER A 399 -28.20 8.27 -6.85
N LEU A 400 -27.69 9.41 -6.36
CA LEU A 400 -26.64 9.45 -5.34
C LEU A 400 -27.03 8.71 -4.06
N ARG A 401 -28.31 8.74 -3.69
CA ARG A 401 -28.83 7.99 -2.53
C ARG A 401 -28.86 6.48 -2.75
N ARG A 402 -28.80 6.01 -3.99
CA ARG A 402 -28.93 4.60 -4.37
C ARG A 402 -27.60 3.93 -4.75
N ILE A 403 -26.53 4.68 -4.96
CA ILE A 403 -25.21 4.14 -5.36
C ILE A 403 -24.79 2.98 -4.46
N ARG A 404 -24.93 3.13 -3.14
CA ARG A 404 -24.57 2.09 -2.18
C ARG A 404 -25.28 0.75 -2.48
N GLU A 405 -26.59 0.79 -2.76
CA GLU A 405 -27.36 -0.41 -3.09
C GLU A 405 -26.96 -0.98 -4.46
N ILE A 406 -26.58 -0.14 -5.42
CA ILE A 406 -26.06 -0.59 -6.72
C ILE A 406 -24.79 -1.44 -6.52
N PHE A 407 -23.80 -0.93 -5.80
CA PHE A 407 -22.58 -1.71 -5.57
C PHE A 407 -22.84 -2.96 -4.71
N LYS A 408 -23.70 -2.88 -3.70
CA LYS A 408 -24.07 -3.99 -2.83
C LYS A 408 -24.77 -5.13 -3.56
N HIS A 409 -25.59 -4.82 -4.57
CA HIS A 409 -26.31 -5.82 -5.39
C HIS A 409 -25.57 -6.21 -6.67
N ALA A 410 -24.41 -5.61 -6.94
CA ALA A 410 -23.56 -6.02 -8.03
C ALA A 410 -23.03 -7.43 -7.78
N SER A 411 -22.93 -8.23 -8.83
CA SER A 411 -22.39 -9.59 -8.72
C SER A 411 -20.87 -9.56 -8.48
N ARG A 412 -20.19 -8.52 -8.98
CA ARG A 412 -18.78 -8.20 -8.74
C ARG A 412 -18.60 -6.68 -8.76
N VAL A 413 -17.60 -6.20 -8.04
CA VAL A 413 -17.11 -4.81 -8.17
C VAL A 413 -15.75 -4.87 -8.86
N LEU A 414 -15.60 -4.17 -9.98
CA LEU A 414 -14.34 -4.07 -10.71
C LEU A 414 -13.71 -2.71 -10.45
N VAL A 415 -12.52 -2.73 -9.85
CA VAL A 415 -11.68 -1.56 -9.63
C VAL A 415 -10.85 -1.28 -10.88
N ILE A 416 -11.07 -0.11 -11.48
CA ILE A 416 -10.25 0.43 -12.57
C ILE A 416 -9.50 1.65 -12.05
N ASP A 417 -8.23 1.44 -11.69
CA ASP A 417 -7.28 2.49 -11.36
C ASP A 417 -6.20 2.50 -12.45
N GLN A 418 -6.04 3.63 -13.14
CA GLN A 418 -5.16 3.73 -14.30
C GLN A 418 -3.73 3.32 -14.00
N ALA A 419 -3.23 3.60 -12.79
CA ALA A 419 -1.89 3.19 -12.40
C ALA A 419 -1.81 1.67 -12.25
N LEU A 420 -2.78 1.02 -11.62
CA LEU A 420 -2.82 -0.44 -11.51
C LEU A 420 -2.92 -1.09 -12.90
N CYS A 421 -3.79 -0.57 -13.77
CA CYS A 421 -3.96 -1.08 -15.14
C CYS A 421 -2.71 -0.93 -16.03
N SER A 422 -1.73 -0.13 -15.62
CA SER A 422 -0.51 0.12 -16.40
C SER A 422 0.69 -0.73 -15.96
N HIS A 423 0.59 -1.45 -14.84
CA HIS A 423 1.69 -2.27 -14.31
C HIS A 423 1.33 -3.75 -14.30
N ALA A 424 2.26 -4.60 -14.71
CA ALA A 424 2.12 -6.04 -14.54
C ALA A 424 2.51 -6.43 -13.10
N ILE A 425 1.75 -7.34 -12.51
CA ILE A 425 2.09 -7.85 -11.18
C ILE A 425 2.82 -9.19 -11.25
N GLY A 426 3.85 -9.34 -10.42
CA GLY A 426 4.64 -10.58 -10.32
C GLY A 426 4.36 -11.47 -9.14
N SER A 427 3.78 -10.89 -8.10
CA SER A 427 3.47 -11.61 -6.88
C SER A 427 2.22 -11.03 -6.21
N PRO A 428 1.54 -11.83 -5.36
CA PRO A 428 0.44 -11.32 -4.55
C PRO A 428 0.86 -10.15 -3.64
N GLU A 429 2.10 -10.18 -3.11
CA GLU A 429 2.62 -9.12 -2.25
C GLU A 429 2.78 -7.80 -3.01
N ASP A 430 3.37 -7.83 -4.20
CA ASP A 430 3.48 -6.69 -5.11
C ASP A 430 2.09 -6.10 -5.40
N ALA A 431 1.13 -6.94 -5.80
CA ALA A 431 -0.24 -6.50 -6.07
C ALA A 431 -0.89 -5.81 -4.85
N LEU A 432 -0.74 -6.38 -3.66
CA LEU A 432 -1.31 -5.82 -2.42
C LEU A 432 -0.62 -4.50 -2.03
N ILE A 433 0.71 -4.37 -2.19
CA ILE A 433 1.42 -3.09 -1.99
C ILE A 433 0.89 -2.06 -2.99
N GLN A 434 0.76 -2.43 -4.26
CA GLN A 434 0.25 -1.54 -5.29
C GLN A 434 -1.20 -1.11 -5.00
N ILE A 435 -2.09 -2.00 -4.56
CA ILE A 435 -3.45 -1.62 -4.17
C ILE A 435 -3.42 -0.70 -2.93
N ARG A 436 -2.59 -1.00 -1.93
CA ARG A 436 -2.44 -0.19 -0.70
C ARG A 436 -2.05 1.26 -0.99
N TYR A 437 -1.23 1.50 -2.01
CA TYR A 437 -0.80 2.85 -2.42
C TYR A 437 -1.52 3.37 -3.68
N SER A 438 -2.67 2.80 -4.05
CA SER A 438 -3.50 3.25 -5.17
C SER A 438 -4.32 4.51 -4.88
N LEU A 439 -4.71 5.23 -5.93
CA LEU A 439 -5.64 6.36 -5.80
C LEU A 439 -7.01 5.86 -5.36
N TRP A 440 -7.40 4.66 -5.81
CA TRP A 440 -8.60 3.98 -5.35
C TRP A 440 -8.68 3.87 -3.82
N LYS A 441 -7.62 3.40 -3.14
CA LYS A 441 -7.63 3.28 -1.67
C LYS A 441 -7.69 4.63 -0.96
N ARG A 442 -7.17 5.70 -1.58
CA ARG A 442 -7.06 7.03 -0.94
C ARG A 442 -8.40 7.75 -0.76
N ARG A 443 -9.42 7.49 -1.59
CA ARG A 443 -10.71 8.21 -1.52
C ARG A 443 -11.74 7.44 -0.68
N LEU A 444 -12.63 8.19 -0.03
CA LEU A 444 -13.70 7.62 0.78
C LEU A 444 -14.68 6.77 -0.05
N TRP A 445 -15.16 7.33 -1.17
CA TRP A 445 -16.24 6.74 -1.94
C TRP A 445 -15.82 5.47 -2.67
N THR A 446 -14.67 5.47 -3.33
CA THR A 446 -14.12 4.27 -3.99
C THR A 446 -13.86 3.15 -2.98
N LEU A 447 -13.46 3.49 -1.76
CA LEU A 447 -13.30 2.50 -0.70
C LEU A 447 -14.66 1.95 -0.21
N GLN A 448 -15.69 2.80 -0.08
CA GLN A 448 -17.06 2.36 0.22
C GLN A 448 -17.57 1.39 -0.86
N GLU A 449 -17.35 1.71 -2.13
CA GLU A 449 -17.76 0.90 -3.28
C GLU A 449 -17.15 -0.52 -3.27
N GLY A 450 -15.90 -0.67 -2.81
CA GLY A 450 -15.30 -1.99 -2.65
C GLY A 450 -15.65 -2.68 -1.34
N PHE A 451 -15.93 -1.92 -0.27
CA PHE A 451 -16.27 -2.46 1.05
C PHE A 451 -17.61 -3.22 1.08
N VAL A 452 -18.58 -2.80 0.27
CA VAL A 452 -19.93 -3.40 0.25
C VAL A 452 -19.99 -4.79 -0.39
N VAL A 453 -18.88 -5.30 -0.92
CA VAL A 453 -18.76 -6.67 -1.43
C VAL A 453 -17.62 -7.40 -0.71
N SER A 454 -17.72 -8.72 -0.60
CA SER A 454 -16.66 -9.54 -0.01
C SER A 454 -15.40 -9.57 -0.89
N ALA A 455 -14.24 -9.81 -0.28
CA ALA A 455 -12.94 -9.86 -0.98
C ALA A 455 -12.90 -10.73 -2.25
N PRO A 456 -13.53 -11.92 -2.33
CA PRO A 456 -13.58 -12.71 -3.57
C PRO A 456 -14.37 -12.06 -4.72
N ASN A 457 -15.22 -11.08 -4.40
CA ASN A 457 -16.07 -10.38 -5.35
C ASN A 457 -15.53 -8.99 -5.73
N LEU A 458 -14.48 -8.51 -5.05
CA LEU A 458 -13.77 -7.28 -5.35
C LEU A 458 -12.60 -7.56 -6.30
N MET A 459 -12.74 -7.18 -7.56
CA MET A 459 -11.80 -7.45 -8.64
C MET A 459 -10.92 -6.23 -8.91
N PHE A 460 -9.62 -6.44 -9.15
CA PHE A 460 -8.67 -5.41 -9.54
C PHE A 460 -8.11 -5.70 -10.93
N CYS A 461 -8.08 -4.68 -11.79
CA CYS A 461 -7.48 -4.74 -13.12
C CYS A 461 -6.00 -4.34 -13.07
N PHE A 462 -5.13 -5.23 -13.55
CA PHE A 462 -3.70 -4.97 -13.78
C PHE A 462 -3.38 -5.15 -15.27
N ALA A 463 -2.18 -4.74 -15.71
CA ALA A 463 -1.81 -4.82 -17.12
C ALA A 463 -1.82 -6.26 -17.67
N ASN A 464 -1.51 -7.24 -16.83
CA ASN A 464 -1.37 -8.65 -17.24
C ASN A 464 -2.58 -9.54 -16.90
N ALA A 465 -3.43 -9.16 -15.93
CA ALA A 465 -4.57 -9.99 -15.52
C ALA A 465 -5.53 -9.27 -14.55
N LEU A 466 -6.68 -9.92 -14.32
CA LEU A 466 -7.63 -9.59 -13.26
C LEU A 466 -7.39 -10.49 -12.04
N PHE A 467 -7.47 -9.90 -10.85
CA PHE A 467 -7.37 -10.65 -9.60
C PHE A 467 -8.46 -10.21 -8.63
N SER A 468 -9.10 -11.16 -7.95
CA SER A 468 -9.92 -10.82 -6.80
C SER A 468 -9.02 -10.51 -5.59
N LEU A 469 -9.47 -9.63 -4.70
CA LEU A 469 -8.76 -9.37 -3.46
C LEU A 469 -8.63 -10.66 -2.63
N GLY A 470 -9.67 -11.48 -2.61
CA GLY A 470 -9.69 -12.77 -1.91
C GLY A 470 -8.57 -13.70 -2.39
N ASP A 471 -8.39 -13.83 -3.71
CA ASP A 471 -7.32 -14.64 -4.28
C ASP A 471 -5.93 -14.09 -3.96
N LEU A 472 -5.75 -12.77 -4.01
CA LEU A 472 -4.47 -12.14 -3.66
C LEU A 472 -4.11 -12.38 -2.20
N VAL A 473 -5.06 -12.20 -1.29
CA VAL A 473 -4.88 -12.43 0.15
C VAL A 473 -4.57 -13.90 0.43
N ALA A 474 -5.37 -14.84 -0.10
CA ALA A 474 -5.15 -16.26 0.09
C ALA A 474 -3.77 -16.71 -0.41
N ARG A 475 -3.39 -16.31 -1.64
CA ARG A 475 -2.08 -16.64 -2.21
C ARG A 475 -0.93 -15.97 -1.47
N TYR A 476 -1.13 -14.79 -0.90
CA TYR A 476 -0.13 -14.14 -0.06
C TYR A 476 0.08 -14.93 1.23
N GLU A 477 -1.00 -15.27 1.95
CA GLU A 477 -0.97 -16.01 3.21
C GLU A 477 -0.38 -17.43 3.06
N ASP A 478 -0.72 -18.15 1.98
CA ASP A 478 -0.12 -19.45 1.64
C ASP A 478 1.40 -19.35 1.39
N ARG A 479 1.88 -18.18 0.94
CA ARG A 479 3.28 -17.92 0.61
C ARG A 479 4.09 -17.31 1.76
N VAL A 480 3.54 -17.07 2.95
CA VAL A 480 4.27 -16.53 4.13
C VAL A 480 5.30 -17.54 4.71
N SER A 481 5.81 -18.45 3.86
CA SER A 481 7.07 -19.17 4.05
C SER A 481 8.31 -18.33 3.69
N VAL A 482 8.14 -17.13 3.11
CA VAL A 482 9.24 -16.20 2.82
C VAL A 482 9.63 -15.46 4.12
N PRO A 483 10.91 -15.47 4.55
CA PRO A 483 11.33 -14.89 5.83
C PRO A 483 11.32 -13.34 5.86
N PHE A 484 10.89 -12.67 4.79
CA PHE A 484 11.07 -11.23 4.61
C PHE A 484 9.83 -10.51 4.06
N PRO A 485 8.61 -10.72 4.61
CA PRO A 485 7.44 -9.99 4.13
C PRO A 485 7.68 -8.47 4.25
N LEU A 486 7.36 -7.74 3.20
CA LEU A 486 7.23 -6.28 3.17
C LEU A 486 5.89 -5.86 3.77
N LEU A 487 4.84 -6.65 3.54
CA LEU A 487 3.51 -6.39 4.10
C LEU A 487 3.31 -7.09 5.44
N LYS A 488 3.07 -6.29 6.48
CA LYS A 488 2.56 -6.79 7.76
C LYS A 488 1.02 -6.86 7.71
N SER A 489 0.48 -7.88 8.36
CA SER A 489 -0.96 -7.99 8.57
C SER A 489 -1.41 -6.99 9.63
N GLY A 490 -2.31 -6.09 9.29
CA GLY A 490 -2.94 -5.17 10.25
C GLY A 490 -4.04 -5.84 11.09
N ARG A 491 -3.88 -7.14 11.44
CA ARG A 491 -4.88 -7.89 12.21
C ARG A 491 -5.18 -7.20 13.53
N LEU A 492 -6.45 -7.02 13.82
CA LEU A 492 -6.91 -6.41 15.07
C LEU A 492 -6.92 -7.50 16.15
N VAL A 493 -6.04 -7.38 17.14
CA VAL A 493 -5.91 -8.37 18.22
C VAL A 493 -6.78 -7.95 19.42
N GLY A 494 -7.59 -8.88 19.94
CA GLY A 494 -8.25 -8.71 21.24
C GLY A 494 -9.57 -7.93 21.26
N PHE A 495 -10.18 -7.63 20.10
CA PHE A 495 -11.43 -6.84 20.03
C PHE A 495 -12.61 -7.65 19.51
N ARG A 496 -13.83 -7.26 19.96
CA ARG A 496 -15.10 -7.76 19.43
C ARG A 496 -15.17 -7.41 17.95
N VAL A 497 -15.29 -8.41 17.08
CA VAL A 497 -15.73 -8.20 15.70
C VAL A 497 -17.07 -7.49 15.79
N LEU A 498 -17.18 -6.29 15.20
CA LEU A 498 -18.46 -5.61 15.09
C LEU A 498 -19.24 -6.35 14.00
N PHE A 499 -20.01 -7.37 14.40
CA PHE A 499 -20.71 -8.30 13.50
C PHE A 499 -21.59 -7.61 12.44
N HIS A 500 -22.04 -6.38 12.73
CA HIS A 500 -22.85 -5.55 11.86
C HIS A 500 -22.12 -4.31 11.33
N LEU A 501 -20.81 -4.41 11.09
CA LEU A 501 -19.96 -3.29 10.68
C LEU A 501 -20.56 -2.53 9.49
N GLN A 502 -21.03 -3.23 8.46
CA GLN A 502 -21.62 -2.59 7.29
C GLN A 502 -22.86 -1.76 7.67
N GLN A 503 -23.81 -2.34 8.42
CA GLN A 503 -25.02 -1.60 8.84
C GLN A 503 -24.68 -0.39 9.71
N THR A 504 -23.72 -0.53 10.63
CA THR A 504 -23.26 0.57 11.48
C THR A 504 -22.65 1.72 10.66
N LEU A 505 -21.81 1.41 9.67
CA LEU A 505 -21.18 2.42 8.82
C LEU A 505 -22.18 3.05 7.85
N ASP A 506 -23.18 2.30 7.41
CA ASP A 506 -24.28 2.83 6.60
C ASP A 506 -25.07 3.89 7.36
N MET A 507 -25.40 3.62 8.63
CA MET A 507 -26.04 4.60 9.50
C MET A 507 -25.16 5.83 9.76
N LEU A 508 -23.86 5.65 9.98
CA LEU A 508 -22.92 6.75 10.17
C LEU A 508 -22.83 7.63 8.91
N ASP A 509 -22.72 7.03 7.73
CA ASP A 509 -22.70 7.77 6.46
C ASP A 509 -24.01 8.56 6.26
N ASP A 510 -25.15 7.98 6.61
CA ASP A 510 -26.46 8.65 6.52
C ASP A 510 -26.56 9.82 7.52
N ASP A 511 -26.06 9.65 8.75
CA ASP A 511 -25.97 10.74 9.75
C ASP A 511 -25.07 11.88 9.25
N ILE A 512 -23.90 11.57 8.67
CA ILE A 512 -22.96 12.55 8.12
C ILE A 512 -23.57 13.28 6.92
N LYS A 513 -24.37 12.61 6.09
CA LYS A 513 -25.10 13.26 4.98
C LYS A 513 -26.16 14.22 5.50
N GLY A 514 -26.90 13.81 6.54
CA GLY A 514 -27.96 14.60 7.17
C GLY A 514 -27.49 15.88 7.87
N LEU A 515 -26.20 16.01 8.19
CA LEU A 515 -25.64 17.22 8.83
C LEU A 515 -26.01 18.54 8.14
N ALA A 516 -26.10 18.56 6.80
CA ALA A 516 -26.44 19.77 6.06
C ALA A 516 -27.88 20.24 6.30
N GLU A 517 -28.76 19.33 6.70
CA GLU A 517 -30.18 19.59 6.97
C GLU A 517 -30.44 19.94 8.44
N MET A 518 -29.42 19.84 9.31
CA MET A 518 -29.54 20.09 10.75
C MET A 518 -29.34 21.57 11.13
N PRO A 519 -29.96 22.05 12.23
CA PRO A 519 -29.75 23.42 12.71
C PRO A 519 -28.27 23.73 13.01
N GLN A 520 -27.73 24.79 12.41
CA GLN A 520 -26.31 25.17 12.54
C GLN A 520 -25.86 25.43 13.99
N VAL A 521 -26.78 25.83 14.87
CA VAL A 521 -26.50 26.01 16.31
C VAL A 521 -26.05 24.70 16.96
N LEU A 522 -26.50 23.55 16.47
CA LEU A 522 -26.15 22.22 17.00
C LEU A 522 -24.88 21.65 16.35
N VAL A 523 -24.67 21.89 15.06
CA VAL A 523 -23.66 21.18 14.27
C VAL A 523 -22.52 22.06 13.75
N GLY A 524 -22.54 23.37 13.99
CA GLY A 524 -21.60 24.33 13.40
C GLY A 524 -20.12 24.09 13.74
N HIS A 525 -19.83 23.29 14.77
CA HIS A 525 -18.47 22.91 15.16
C HIS A 525 -18.01 21.56 14.55
N LEU A 526 -18.90 20.82 13.90
CA LEU A 526 -18.62 19.50 13.32
C LEU A 526 -18.19 19.65 11.86
N GLU A 527 -16.91 19.45 11.60
CA GLU A 527 -16.40 19.42 10.23
C GLU A 527 -16.73 18.09 9.52
N LYS A 528 -17.56 18.17 8.47
CA LYS A 528 -17.94 17.03 7.63
C LYS A 528 -16.73 16.26 7.09
N MET A 529 -15.63 16.95 6.79
CA MET A 529 -14.40 16.31 6.28
C MET A 529 -13.72 15.44 7.33
N LYS A 530 -13.69 15.85 8.60
CA LYS A 530 -13.13 15.02 9.68
C LYS A 530 -14.00 13.77 9.89
N LEU A 531 -15.32 13.92 9.92
CA LEU A 531 -16.25 12.78 10.03
C LEU A 531 -16.13 11.81 8.85
N ARG A 532 -15.92 12.32 7.63
CA ARG A 532 -15.63 11.49 6.45
C ARG A 532 -14.31 10.71 6.57
N ARG A 533 -13.29 11.26 7.24
CA ARG A 533 -12.04 10.51 7.54
C ARG A 533 -12.30 9.38 8.53
N ILE A 534 -13.14 9.60 9.55
CA ILE A 534 -13.60 8.56 10.49
C ILE A 534 -14.32 7.45 9.73
N LEU A 535 -15.30 7.80 8.90
CA LEU A 535 -16.05 6.84 8.09
C LEU A 535 -15.13 6.01 7.19
N ARG A 536 -14.12 6.65 6.58
CA ARG A 536 -13.11 5.95 5.77
C ARG A 536 -12.33 4.92 6.58
N LEU A 537 -11.90 5.26 7.81
CA LEU A 537 -11.26 4.30 8.71
C LEU A 537 -12.20 3.15 9.06
N GLY A 538 -13.49 3.42 9.23
CA GLY A 538 -14.52 2.41 9.40
C GLY A 538 -14.54 1.39 8.25
N TYR A 539 -14.53 1.84 7.00
CA TYR A 539 -14.45 0.92 5.85
C TYR A 539 -13.15 0.11 5.83
N LEU A 540 -12.00 0.72 6.17
CA LEU A 540 -10.72 0.02 6.30
C LEU A 540 -10.69 -1.01 7.44
N ALA A 541 -11.62 -0.93 8.40
CA ALA A 541 -11.69 -1.87 9.51
C ALA A 541 -12.12 -3.29 9.10
N SER A 542 -12.62 -3.48 7.86
CA SER A 542 -12.90 -4.80 7.32
C SER A 542 -11.65 -5.69 7.35
N ASP A 543 -11.83 -6.96 7.73
CA ASP A 543 -10.77 -7.96 7.70
C ASP A 543 -10.28 -8.24 6.28
N ASP A 544 -11.16 -8.09 5.28
CA ASP A 544 -10.81 -8.15 3.86
C ASP A 544 -9.72 -7.15 3.48
N PHE A 545 -9.61 -6.03 4.21
CA PHE A 545 -8.63 -4.96 3.98
C PHE A 545 -7.42 -5.02 4.92
N MET A 546 -7.17 -6.13 5.64
CA MET A 546 -6.05 -6.24 6.60
C MET A 546 -4.67 -5.97 6.01
N TYR A 547 -4.46 -6.25 4.72
CA TYR A 547 -3.21 -5.97 4.01
C TYR A 547 -3.24 -4.64 3.24
N LEU A 548 -4.30 -3.84 3.33
CA LEU A 548 -4.39 -2.50 2.74
C LEU A 548 -4.26 -1.38 3.79
N ARG A 549 -4.15 -1.74 5.08
CA ARG A 549 -4.04 -0.82 6.22
C ARG A 549 -2.58 -0.44 6.50
N GLU A 550 -2.38 0.81 6.88
CA GLU A 550 -1.15 1.27 7.54
C GLU A 550 -1.19 0.98 9.04
N ASP A 551 -0.02 0.98 9.69
CA ASP A 551 0.10 0.73 11.13
C ASP A 551 -0.69 1.77 11.96
N TRP A 552 -0.62 3.05 11.58
CA TRP A 552 -1.36 4.11 12.25
C TRP A 552 -2.88 4.00 12.00
N GLU A 553 -3.31 3.60 10.79
CA GLU A 553 -4.73 3.34 10.51
C GLU A 553 -5.24 2.21 11.41
N THR A 554 -4.44 1.17 11.59
CA THR A 554 -4.76 0.02 12.47
C THR A 554 -4.93 0.48 13.92
N GLN A 555 -4.01 1.31 14.43
CA GLN A 555 -4.12 1.89 15.79
C GLN A 555 -5.37 2.76 15.97
N GLN A 556 -5.74 3.55 14.97
CA GLN A 556 -6.95 4.37 15.05
C GLN A 556 -8.23 3.53 14.93
N ILE A 557 -8.24 2.50 14.11
CA ILE A 557 -9.35 1.54 14.00
C ILE A 557 -9.59 0.82 15.33
N GLN A 558 -8.53 0.44 16.06
CA GLN A 558 -8.65 -0.17 17.39
C GLN A 558 -9.36 0.74 18.40
N LYS A 559 -9.23 2.06 18.29
CA LYS A 559 -9.96 3.03 19.11
C LYS A 559 -11.39 3.26 18.60
N LEU A 560 -11.57 3.22 17.28
CA LEU A 560 -12.84 3.53 16.61
C LEU A 560 -13.89 2.43 16.80
N LEU A 561 -13.53 1.16 16.64
CA LEU A 561 -14.51 0.06 16.62
C LEU A 561 -15.32 -0.08 17.91
N PRO A 562 -14.73 -0.02 19.13
CA PRO A 562 -15.51 -0.03 20.37
C PRO A 562 -16.50 1.13 20.43
N LEU A 563 -16.06 2.33 20.05
CA LEU A 563 -16.90 3.53 20.07
C LEU A 563 -18.08 3.44 19.09
N LEU A 564 -17.85 2.88 17.89
CA LEU A 564 -18.94 2.60 16.95
C LEU A 564 -19.95 1.61 17.54
N GLY A 565 -19.46 0.58 18.23
CA GLY A 565 -20.30 -0.38 18.96
C GLY A 565 -21.19 0.32 19.98
N ASP A 566 -20.60 1.15 20.84
CA ASP A 566 -21.32 1.84 21.92
C ASP A 566 -22.35 2.86 21.42
N LEU A 567 -22.10 3.49 20.26
CA LEU A 567 -22.93 4.58 19.73
C LEU A 567 -24.04 4.11 18.79
N TYR A 568 -23.82 3.02 18.03
CA TYR A 568 -24.70 2.60 16.94
C TYR A 568 -25.33 1.22 17.16
N MET A 569 -25.01 0.52 18.25
CA MET A 569 -25.58 -0.77 18.59
C MET A 569 -26.46 -0.68 19.84
N ASP A 570 -27.51 -1.48 19.90
CA ASP A 570 -28.35 -1.62 21.08
C ASP A 570 -27.73 -2.59 22.10
N VAL A 571 -28.42 -2.77 23.24
CA VAL A 571 -28.00 -3.68 24.32
C VAL A 571 -27.88 -5.15 23.91
N ASN A 572 -28.49 -5.54 22.78
CA ASN A 572 -28.41 -6.88 22.21
C ASN A 572 -27.32 -6.99 21.13
N ASN A 573 -26.50 -5.97 20.93
CA ASN A 573 -25.56 -5.82 19.81
C ASN A 573 -26.26 -5.92 18.44
N SER A 574 -27.48 -5.40 18.33
CA SER A 574 -28.16 -5.17 17.04
C SER A 574 -28.01 -3.69 16.64
N PRO A 575 -27.87 -3.36 15.34
CA PRO A 575 -27.84 -1.97 14.92
C PRO A 575 -29.08 -1.23 15.38
N VAL A 576 -28.91 0.00 15.89
CA VAL A 576 -30.04 0.86 16.25
C VAL A 576 -30.91 1.10 15.01
N VAL A 577 -32.23 1.08 15.18
CA VAL A 577 -33.16 1.17 14.04
C VAL A 577 -32.99 2.51 13.29
N PRO A 578 -32.82 2.50 11.95
CA PRO A 578 -32.76 3.73 11.17
C PRO A 578 -33.99 4.61 11.42
N GLY A 579 -33.77 5.90 11.70
CA GLY A 579 -34.84 6.85 12.00
C GLY A 579 -35.42 6.80 13.42
N SER A 580 -34.98 5.87 14.29
CA SER A 580 -35.42 5.82 15.69
C SER A 580 -34.67 6.80 16.61
N ARG A 581 -33.59 7.41 16.11
CA ARG A 581 -32.76 8.37 16.85
C ARG A 581 -33.26 9.80 16.61
N SER A 582 -33.43 10.57 17.68
CA SER A 582 -33.70 12.00 17.58
C SER A 582 -32.50 12.75 17.01
N THR A 583 -32.71 13.95 16.45
CA THR A 583 -31.61 14.81 15.96
C THR A 583 -30.54 15.03 17.03
N THR A 584 -30.95 15.24 18.29
CA THR A 584 -30.02 15.41 19.43
C THR A 584 -29.19 14.16 19.69
N GLN A 585 -29.77 12.97 19.57
CA GLN A 585 -29.02 11.71 19.71
C GLN A 585 -28.00 11.53 18.58
N VAL A 586 -28.38 11.85 17.34
CA VAL A 586 -27.45 11.80 16.19
C VAL A 586 -26.28 12.77 16.40
N VAL A 587 -26.56 14.01 16.79
CA VAL A 587 -25.51 15.01 17.07
C VAL A 587 -24.56 14.51 18.17
N SER A 588 -25.09 13.96 19.26
CA SER A 588 -24.27 13.40 20.35
C SER A 588 -23.34 12.27 19.86
N CYS A 589 -23.84 11.37 19.00
CA CYS A 589 -23.03 10.30 18.40
C CYS A 589 -21.90 10.88 17.53
N LEU A 590 -22.24 11.85 16.67
CA LEU A 590 -21.26 12.50 15.80
C LEU A 590 -20.22 13.29 16.60
N GLU A 591 -20.61 13.98 17.68
CA GLU A 591 -19.70 14.67 18.60
C GLU A 591 -18.72 13.71 19.28
N ALA A 592 -19.21 12.56 19.75
CA ALA A 592 -18.36 11.53 20.37
C ALA A 592 -17.32 11.00 19.38
N LEU A 593 -17.72 10.71 18.14
CA LEU A 593 -16.79 10.32 17.07
C LEU A 593 -15.82 11.45 16.72
N TYR A 594 -16.30 12.69 16.65
CA TYR A 594 -15.50 13.87 16.31
C TYR A 594 -14.36 14.13 17.31
N ARG A 595 -14.49 13.67 18.55
CA ARG A 595 -13.45 13.77 19.59
C ARG A 595 -12.30 12.78 19.41
N ILE A 596 -12.42 11.79 18.52
CA ILE A 596 -11.27 10.94 18.19
C ILE A 596 -10.21 11.79 17.49
N ASP A 597 -8.99 11.68 17.99
CA ASP A 597 -7.79 12.27 17.40
C ASP A 597 -7.27 11.37 16.26
N ILE A 598 -7.52 11.78 15.01
CA ILE A 598 -7.27 11.02 13.76
C ILE A 598 -6.29 11.74 12.86
#